data_AF-A1ZQS1-F1
#
_entry.id   AF-A1ZQS1-F1
#
_cell.length_a   1.000
_cell.length_b   1.000
_cell.length_c   1.000
_cell.angle_alpha   90.00
_cell.angle_beta   90.00
_cell.angle_gamma   90.00
#
_symmetry.space_group_name_H-M   'P 1'
#
loop_
_entity.id
_entity.type
_entity.pdbx_description
1 polymer ?
#
loop_
_entity_poly.entity_id
_entity_poly.type
_entity_poly.pdbx_seq_one_letter_code
_entity_poly.pdbx_strand_id
1 'polypeptide(L)'
;MNIHPSPEIPIELLQRLDPSYEALLKVLAEQMTTEVLEQIALADYGMGVDECLRDLQQIVTTYQLPSKVSFALTECLELTRWTEPDTRATHLARAFSTALLLMLEKISDYTSISDENETLVALIDSIVALQMGAKSAQQLIAWRILTDYEEEKSAYMADKESQAYIDEIAANDFFIYGLLLLLVYNQADVQDIDRVTAWVIDTEKDAKNIPPFYNEYRAQHMNPQLLKAPFLLGQTNFNQRHYLWKALSKQMHSWMVNISSEVTRHTLNNLVHCIVHEQTIRF
;
A
#
# COMPACT_ATOMS: atom_id res chain seq x y z
N MET A 1 31.56 0.03 -15.14
CA MET A 1 30.51 0.33 -14.15
C MET A 1 29.21 0.22 -14.93
N ASN A 2 28.60 -0.96 -14.93
CA ASN A 2 27.29 -1.13 -15.55
C ASN A 2 26.28 -0.69 -14.50
N ILE A 3 26.05 0.63 -14.43
CA ILE A 3 25.01 1.21 -13.57
C ILE A 3 23.70 0.86 -14.24
N HIS A 4 22.92 0.02 -13.58
CA HIS A 4 21.58 -0.34 -14.01
C HIS A 4 20.64 0.40 -13.05
N PRO A 5 20.03 1.50 -13.48
CA PRO A 5 19.26 2.34 -12.57
C PRO A 5 18.08 1.53 -12.02
N SER A 6 17.66 1.76 -10.78
CA SER A 6 16.29 1.38 -10.40
C SER A 6 15.28 2.34 -11.03
N PRO A 7 14.00 1.95 -11.14
CA PRO A 7 12.94 2.86 -11.54
C PRO A 7 12.94 4.12 -10.67
N GLU A 8 12.93 5.29 -11.31
CA GLU A 8 12.95 6.57 -10.61
C GLU A 8 11.65 6.77 -9.81
N ILE A 9 11.77 6.92 -8.49
CA ILE A 9 10.65 7.27 -7.62
C ILE A 9 10.21 8.72 -7.94
N PRO A 10 8.94 8.98 -8.28
CA PRO A 10 8.47 10.30 -8.68
C PRO A 10 8.22 11.21 -7.46
N ILE A 11 9.29 11.60 -6.75
CA ILE A 11 9.23 12.35 -5.49
C ILE A 11 8.37 13.63 -5.60
N GLU A 12 8.52 14.41 -6.67
CA GLU A 12 7.75 15.64 -6.88
C GLU A 12 6.24 15.37 -7.00
N LEU A 13 5.86 14.26 -7.63
CA LEU A 13 4.46 13.85 -7.69
C LEU A 13 3.96 13.50 -6.29
N LEU A 14 4.67 12.63 -5.57
CA LEU A 14 4.30 12.19 -4.23
C LEU A 14 4.14 13.37 -3.26
N GLN A 15 5.04 14.36 -3.32
CA GLN A 15 4.95 15.58 -2.52
C GLN A 15 3.72 16.43 -2.85
N ARG A 16 3.33 16.54 -4.13
CA ARG A 16 2.11 17.25 -4.56
C ARG A 16 0.83 16.56 -4.10
N LEU A 17 0.87 15.27 -3.79
CA LEU A 17 -0.26 14.55 -3.22
C LEU A 17 -0.52 14.92 -1.75
N ASP A 18 0.29 15.80 -1.15
CA ASP A 18 0.18 16.25 0.24
C ASP A 18 0.29 15.05 1.23
N PRO A 19 1.45 14.37 1.25
CA PRO A 19 1.65 13.13 1.99
C PRO A 19 1.47 13.35 3.49
N SER A 20 0.51 12.64 4.09
CA SER A 20 0.18 12.72 5.52
C SER A 20 -0.55 11.45 5.95
N TYR A 21 -0.20 10.93 7.12
CA TYR A 21 -0.97 9.86 7.75
C TYR A 21 -2.11 10.41 8.62
N GLU A 22 -1.93 11.59 9.19
CA GLU A 22 -2.85 12.24 10.12
C GLU A 22 -4.22 12.51 9.50
N ALA A 23 -4.23 12.84 8.20
CA ALA A 23 -5.47 13.08 7.46
C ALA A 23 -6.40 11.86 7.48
N LEU A 24 -5.87 10.66 7.24
CA LEU A 24 -6.69 9.44 7.25
C LEU A 24 -7.07 9.04 8.67
N LEU A 25 -6.13 9.16 9.61
CA LEU A 25 -6.39 8.89 11.03
C LEU A 25 -7.58 9.70 11.51
N LYS A 26 -7.59 11.01 11.25
CA LYS A 26 -8.68 11.90 11.63
C LYS A 26 -10.00 11.50 10.98
N VAL A 27 -10.02 11.28 9.66
CA VAL A 27 -11.24 10.92 8.91
C VAL A 27 -11.87 9.63 9.45
N LEU A 28 -11.07 8.62 9.75
CA LEU A 28 -11.59 7.35 10.28
C LEU A 28 -11.97 7.46 11.76
N ALA A 29 -11.14 8.12 12.59
CA ALA A 29 -11.41 8.31 14.01
C ALA A 29 -12.72 9.06 14.26
N GLU A 30 -13.06 10.06 13.43
CA GLU A 30 -14.35 10.78 13.50
C GLU A 30 -15.58 9.89 13.22
N GLN A 31 -15.38 8.67 12.69
CA GLN A 31 -16.45 7.69 12.47
C GLN A 31 -16.50 6.59 13.53
N MET A 32 -15.55 6.56 14.46
CA MET A 32 -15.46 5.50 15.44
C MET A 32 -16.49 5.71 16.55
N THR A 33 -17.48 4.80 16.58
CA THR A 33 -18.40 4.68 17.71
C THR A 33 -17.83 3.71 18.74
N THR A 34 -18.38 3.73 19.96
CA THR A 34 -18.00 2.78 21.01
C THR A 34 -18.14 1.34 20.54
N GLU A 35 -19.21 1.01 19.82
CA GLU A 35 -19.48 -0.34 19.33
C GLU A 35 -18.43 -0.81 18.31
N VAL A 36 -17.94 0.09 17.45
CA VAL A 36 -16.87 -0.25 16.49
C VAL A 36 -15.54 -0.49 17.22
N LEU A 37 -15.23 0.31 18.25
CA LEU A 37 -14.01 0.12 19.05
C LEU A 37 -14.07 -1.17 19.86
N GLU A 38 -15.22 -1.49 20.44
CA GLU A 38 -15.47 -2.77 21.13
C GLU A 38 -15.30 -3.96 20.18
N GLN A 39 -15.78 -3.85 18.94
CA GLN A 39 -15.59 -4.89 17.93
C GLN A 39 -14.10 -5.17 17.68
N ILE A 40 -13.27 -4.12 17.55
CA ILE A 40 -11.82 -4.27 17.35
C ILE A 40 -11.19 -4.92 18.60
N ALA A 41 -11.50 -4.41 19.79
CA ALA A 41 -10.90 -4.89 21.03
C ALA A 41 -11.28 -6.34 21.39
N LEU A 42 -12.38 -6.85 20.84
CA LEU A 42 -12.81 -8.25 21.01
C LEU A 42 -12.17 -9.22 20.01
N ALA A 43 -11.37 -8.73 19.04
CA ALA A 43 -10.85 -9.55 17.95
C ALA A 43 -9.95 -10.70 18.43
N ASP A 44 -9.19 -10.51 19.52
CA ASP A 44 -8.37 -11.56 20.13
C ASP A 44 -9.15 -12.42 21.14
N TYR A 45 -10.33 -12.90 20.74
CA TYR A 45 -11.21 -13.75 21.56
C TYR A 45 -11.52 -13.16 22.96
N GLY A 46 -11.51 -11.83 23.06
CA GLY A 46 -11.73 -11.10 24.32
C GLY A 46 -10.50 -11.00 25.24
N MET A 47 -9.32 -11.45 24.82
CA MET A 47 -8.08 -11.24 25.57
C MET A 47 -7.65 -9.77 25.45
N GLY A 48 -7.26 -9.15 26.58
CA GLY A 48 -6.73 -7.78 26.57
C GLY A 48 -7.72 -6.67 26.20
N VAL A 49 -9.03 -6.94 26.16
CA VAL A 49 -10.08 -5.99 25.73
C VAL A 49 -9.95 -4.63 26.40
N ASP A 50 -9.82 -4.57 27.72
CA ASP A 50 -9.75 -3.30 28.46
C ASP A 50 -8.49 -2.47 28.11
N GLU A 51 -7.39 -3.16 27.79
CA GLU A 51 -6.16 -2.51 27.35
C GLU A 51 -6.28 -2.00 25.92
N CYS A 52 -6.75 -2.84 25.00
CA CYS A 52 -6.98 -2.45 23.61
C CYS A 52 -7.99 -1.29 23.51
N LEU A 53 -9.14 -1.37 24.21
CA LEU A 53 -10.15 -0.31 24.22
C LEU A 53 -9.60 1.03 24.71
N ARG A 54 -8.79 1.01 25.78
CA ARG A 54 -8.18 2.22 26.32
C ARG A 54 -7.24 2.87 25.31
N ASP A 55 -6.41 2.07 24.63
CA ASP A 55 -5.50 2.58 23.60
C ASP A 55 -6.27 3.14 22.40
N LEU A 56 -7.27 2.40 21.92
CA LEU A 56 -8.14 2.82 20.82
C LEU A 56 -8.89 4.13 21.14
N GLN A 57 -9.48 4.24 22.33
CA GLN A 57 -10.15 5.45 22.80
C GLN A 57 -9.19 6.64 22.88
N GLN A 58 -7.96 6.42 23.36
CA GLN A 58 -6.94 7.45 23.40
C GLN A 58 -6.58 7.93 21.98
N ILE A 59 -6.36 7.02 21.04
CA ILE A 59 -6.05 7.35 19.64
C ILE A 59 -7.20 8.14 19.02
N VAL A 60 -8.45 7.70 19.17
CA VAL A 60 -9.64 8.36 18.61
C VAL A 60 -9.86 9.75 19.20
N THR A 61 -9.60 9.92 20.50
CA THR A 61 -9.84 11.20 21.19
C THR A 61 -8.75 12.23 20.91
N THR A 62 -7.49 11.79 20.79
CA THR A 62 -6.33 12.69 20.65
C THR A 62 -5.87 12.86 19.21
N TYR A 63 -6.26 11.96 18.31
CA TYR A 63 -5.68 11.80 16.97
C TYR A 63 -4.15 11.63 17.00
N GLN A 64 -3.62 11.05 18.08
CA GLN A 64 -2.20 10.78 18.24
C GLN A 64 -1.95 9.27 18.36
N LEU A 65 -0.89 8.81 17.70
CA LEU A 65 -0.42 7.44 17.80
C LEU A 65 0.58 7.30 18.95
N PRO A 66 0.53 6.21 19.72
CA PRO A 66 1.48 5.99 20.80
C PRO A 66 2.86 5.63 20.22
N SER A 67 3.94 6.12 20.84
CA SER A 67 5.30 5.70 20.48
C SER A 67 5.66 4.30 20.99
N LYS A 68 4.89 3.79 21.96
CA LYS A 68 4.96 2.41 22.47
C LYS A 68 3.61 1.76 22.34
N VAL A 69 3.51 0.70 21.55
CA VAL A 69 2.25 -0.02 21.35
C VAL A 69 2.12 -1.16 22.34
N SER A 70 0.92 -1.34 22.91
CA SER A 70 0.63 -2.52 23.70
C SER A 70 0.47 -3.74 22.80
N PHE A 71 0.83 -4.92 23.33
CA PHE A 71 0.60 -6.18 22.62
C PHE A 71 -0.90 -6.40 22.33
N ALA A 72 -1.77 -6.04 23.28
CA ALA A 72 -3.21 -6.17 23.12
C ALA A 72 -3.74 -5.32 21.96
N LEU A 73 -3.24 -4.09 21.79
CA LEU A 73 -3.57 -3.26 20.64
C LEU A 73 -3.13 -3.95 19.35
N THR A 74 -1.84 -4.28 19.21
CA THR A 74 -1.30 -4.84 17.97
C THR A 74 -2.02 -6.12 17.56
N GLU A 75 -2.23 -7.06 18.49
CA GLU A 75 -2.88 -8.33 18.20
C GLU A 75 -4.33 -8.11 17.71
N CYS A 76 -5.10 -7.25 18.39
CA CYS A 76 -6.47 -6.95 17.99
C CYS A 76 -6.53 -6.26 16.62
N LEU A 77 -5.60 -5.33 16.31
CA LEU A 77 -5.53 -4.68 15.00
C LEU A 77 -5.19 -5.70 13.90
N GLU A 78 -4.19 -6.56 14.13
CA GLU A 78 -3.77 -7.60 13.21
C GLU A 78 -4.91 -8.59 12.93
N LEU A 79 -5.60 -9.07 13.96
CA LEU A 79 -6.73 -9.99 13.80
C LEU A 79 -7.91 -9.32 13.10
N THR A 80 -8.20 -8.06 13.43
CA THR A 80 -9.30 -7.31 12.78
C THR A 80 -9.05 -7.14 11.27
N ARG A 81 -7.78 -6.96 10.85
CA ARG A 81 -7.42 -6.82 9.42
C ARG A 81 -7.89 -8.01 8.57
N TRP A 82 -8.00 -9.19 9.20
CA TRP A 82 -8.44 -10.43 8.57
C TRP A 82 -9.96 -10.62 8.52
N THR A 83 -10.75 -9.65 8.99
CA THR A 83 -12.21 -9.71 8.90
C THR A 83 -12.69 -9.68 7.46
N GLU A 84 -13.74 -10.44 7.15
CA GLU A 84 -14.53 -10.30 5.92
C GLU A 84 -15.77 -9.44 6.22
N PRO A 85 -15.73 -8.13 5.93
CA PRO A 85 -16.80 -7.23 6.30
C PRO A 85 -18.03 -7.40 5.41
N ASP A 86 -19.20 -7.33 6.03
CA ASP A 86 -20.52 -7.38 5.41
C ASP A 86 -21.38 -6.14 5.75
N THR A 87 -20.93 -5.35 6.73
CA THR A 87 -21.59 -4.14 7.21
C THR A 87 -20.66 -2.94 7.21
N ARG A 88 -21.24 -1.74 7.22
CA ARG A 88 -20.47 -0.48 7.38
C ARG A 88 -19.58 -0.51 8.63
N ALA A 89 -20.08 -1.02 9.76
CA ALA A 89 -19.33 -1.12 11.01
C ALA A 89 -18.09 -2.03 10.86
N THR A 90 -18.26 -3.21 10.26
CA THR A 90 -17.14 -4.13 10.01
C THR A 90 -16.11 -3.55 9.02
N HIS A 91 -16.56 -2.82 8.00
CA HIS A 91 -15.65 -2.11 7.09
C HIS A 91 -14.88 -0.99 7.80
N LEU A 92 -15.54 -0.24 8.68
CA LEU A 92 -14.93 0.81 9.49
C LEU A 92 -13.88 0.24 10.44
N ALA A 93 -14.19 -0.84 11.15
CA ALA A 93 -13.24 -1.55 12.01
C ALA A 93 -12.00 -1.99 11.22
N ARG A 94 -12.21 -2.67 10.08
CA ARG A 94 -11.10 -3.12 9.22
C ARG A 94 -10.29 -1.96 8.64
N ALA A 95 -10.93 -0.90 8.17
CA ALA A 95 -10.25 0.29 7.64
C ALA A 95 -9.41 0.98 8.72
N PHE A 96 -9.96 1.15 9.92
CA PHE A 96 -9.25 1.77 11.03
C PHE A 96 -8.06 0.92 11.45
N SER A 97 -8.24 -0.39 11.61
CA SER A 97 -7.15 -1.28 12.02
C SER A 97 -6.04 -1.38 10.99
N THR A 98 -6.36 -1.53 9.71
CA THR A 98 -5.37 -1.56 8.62
C THR A 98 -4.62 -0.23 8.48
N ALA A 99 -5.31 0.91 8.61
CA ALA A 99 -4.68 2.22 8.62
C ALA A 99 -3.71 2.37 9.80
N LEU A 100 -4.13 2.01 11.02
CA LEU A 100 -3.28 2.09 12.20
C LEU A 100 -2.03 1.21 12.08
N LEU A 101 -2.15 -0.03 11.61
CA LEU A 101 -1.01 -0.91 11.40
C LEU A 101 0.05 -0.26 10.49
N LEU A 102 -0.39 0.25 9.33
CA LEU A 102 0.48 0.94 8.36
C LEU A 102 1.17 2.18 8.95
N MET A 103 0.52 2.88 9.88
CA MET A 103 1.09 4.06 10.53
C MET A 103 2.07 3.68 11.66
N LEU A 104 1.68 2.72 12.51
CA LEU A 104 2.43 2.34 13.70
C LEU A 104 3.81 1.78 13.37
N GLU A 105 3.94 1.04 12.26
CA GLU A 105 5.23 0.50 11.81
C GLU A 105 6.31 1.59 11.60
N LYS A 106 5.93 2.86 11.41
CA LYS A 106 6.89 3.98 11.26
C LYS A 106 6.95 4.93 12.43
N ILE A 107 5.93 4.92 13.29
CA ILE A 107 5.76 5.95 14.32
C ILE A 107 6.00 5.38 15.72
N SER A 108 5.91 4.07 15.89
CA SER A 108 6.06 3.39 17.18
C SER A 108 7.18 2.35 17.18
N ASP A 109 7.30 1.62 18.28
CA ASP A 109 8.16 0.44 18.43
C ASP A 109 7.58 -0.84 17.79
N TYR A 110 6.58 -0.70 16.92
CA TYR A 110 5.98 -1.83 16.22
C TYR A 110 6.88 -2.24 15.07
N THR A 111 7.42 -3.47 15.14
CA THR A 111 8.62 -3.83 14.39
C THR A 111 8.38 -4.20 12.93
N SER A 112 7.26 -4.82 12.59
CA SER A 112 6.89 -5.08 11.19
C SER A 112 5.47 -5.63 11.08
N ILE A 113 4.76 -5.20 10.05
CA ILE A 113 3.49 -5.79 9.64
C ILE A 113 3.76 -7.09 8.90
N SER A 114 3.25 -8.21 9.42
CA SER A 114 3.15 -9.43 8.62
C SER A 114 2.15 -9.20 7.46
N ASP A 115 2.54 -9.54 6.24
CA ASP A 115 1.68 -9.41 5.05
C ASP A 115 1.19 -7.97 4.77
N GLU A 116 2.11 -7.00 4.79
CA GLU A 116 1.81 -5.57 4.55
C GLU A 116 0.97 -5.32 3.28
N ASN A 117 1.23 -6.05 2.19
CA ASN A 117 0.45 -5.95 0.95
C ASN A 117 -1.04 -6.32 1.16
N GLU A 118 -1.32 -7.29 2.03
CA GLU A 118 -2.67 -7.73 2.33
C GLU A 118 -3.37 -6.75 3.29
N THR A 119 -2.61 -6.12 4.19
CA THR A 119 -3.08 -5.01 5.01
C THR A 119 -3.47 -3.81 4.15
N LEU A 120 -2.63 -3.45 3.18
CA LEU A 120 -2.87 -2.35 2.26
C LEU A 120 -4.13 -2.56 1.41
N VAL A 121 -4.31 -3.76 0.83
CA VAL A 121 -5.49 -4.01 -0.01
C VAL A 121 -6.78 -4.06 0.80
N ALA A 122 -6.73 -4.57 2.03
CA ALA A 122 -7.89 -4.58 2.93
C ALA A 122 -8.30 -3.14 3.33
N LEU A 123 -7.32 -2.23 3.50
CA LEU A 123 -7.60 -0.80 3.68
C LEU A 123 -8.32 -0.23 2.47
N ILE A 124 -7.76 -0.39 1.27
CA ILE A 124 -8.31 0.19 0.03
C ILE A 124 -9.72 -0.35 -0.23
N ASP A 125 -9.93 -1.66 -0.07
CA ASP A 125 -11.23 -2.28 -0.24
C ASP A 125 -12.28 -1.69 0.71
N SER A 126 -11.95 -1.55 2.00
CA SER A 126 -12.87 -0.92 2.95
C SER A 126 -13.11 0.57 2.66
N ILE A 127 -12.08 1.32 2.27
CA ILE A 127 -12.20 2.75 1.92
C ILE A 127 -13.13 2.97 0.72
N VAL A 128 -13.01 2.11 -0.30
CA VAL A 128 -13.90 2.10 -1.48
C VAL A 128 -15.32 1.72 -1.08
N ALA A 129 -15.50 0.65 -0.28
CA ALA A 129 -16.82 0.20 0.16
C ALA A 129 -17.55 1.25 1.03
N LEU A 130 -16.81 1.94 1.89
CA LEU A 130 -17.33 3.03 2.72
C LEU A 130 -17.58 4.33 1.95
N GLN A 131 -17.03 4.44 0.73
CA GLN A 131 -17.02 5.63 -0.11
C GLN A 131 -16.51 6.88 0.63
N MET A 132 -15.47 6.71 1.46
CA MET A 132 -14.93 7.79 2.25
C MET A 132 -13.43 7.65 2.50
N GLY A 133 -12.75 8.78 2.73
CA GLY A 133 -11.32 8.78 3.09
C GLY A 133 -10.36 8.40 1.97
N ALA A 134 -10.83 8.18 0.73
CA ALA A 134 -9.96 7.76 -0.38
C ALA A 134 -8.84 8.76 -0.71
N LYS A 135 -9.10 10.07 -0.61
CA LYS A 135 -8.03 11.08 -0.74
C LYS A 135 -7.03 11.00 0.40
N SER A 136 -7.49 10.85 1.64
CA SER A 136 -6.61 10.71 2.80
C SER A 136 -5.83 9.39 2.81
N ALA A 137 -6.40 8.31 2.27
CA ALA A 137 -5.69 7.04 2.06
C ALA A 137 -4.60 7.19 1.00
N GLN A 138 -4.84 7.97 -0.05
CA GLN A 138 -3.82 8.32 -1.03
C GLN A 138 -2.66 9.10 -0.39
N GLN A 139 -2.99 10.05 0.51
CA GLN A 139 -1.99 10.79 1.29
C GLN A 139 -1.17 9.88 2.21
N LEU A 140 -1.80 8.90 2.85
CA LEU A 140 -1.11 7.90 3.67
C LEU A 140 -0.14 7.05 2.83
N ILE A 141 -0.56 6.56 1.67
CA ILE A 141 0.30 5.75 0.79
C ILE A 141 1.48 6.58 0.29
N ALA A 142 1.25 7.83 -0.12
CA ALA A 142 2.33 8.72 -0.55
C ALA A 142 3.31 9.02 0.60
N TRP A 143 2.81 9.23 1.82
CA TRP A 143 3.64 9.38 3.01
C TRP A 143 4.48 8.14 3.28
N ARG A 144 3.88 6.94 3.25
CA ARG A 144 4.61 5.68 3.45
C ARG A 144 5.76 5.51 2.47
N ILE A 145 5.50 5.68 1.18
CA ILE A 145 6.54 5.58 0.13
C ILE A 145 7.70 6.55 0.41
N LEU A 146 7.40 7.80 0.77
CA LEU A 146 8.44 8.81 1.03
C LEU A 146 9.21 8.54 2.33
N THR A 147 8.52 8.09 3.38
CA THR A 147 9.15 7.71 4.65
C THR A 147 10.08 6.52 4.46
N ASP A 148 9.62 5.46 3.77
CA ASP A 148 10.44 4.29 3.45
C ASP A 148 11.69 4.68 2.65
N TYR A 149 11.52 5.53 1.63
CA TYR A 149 12.62 6.05 0.83
C TYR A 149 13.66 6.82 1.67
N GLU A 150 13.23 7.75 2.53
CA GLU A 150 14.16 8.56 3.33
C GLU A 150 14.83 7.74 4.45
N GLU A 151 14.16 6.73 5.01
CA GLU A 151 14.75 5.79 5.95
C GLU A 151 15.87 4.97 5.29
N GLU A 152 15.59 4.34 4.14
CA GLU A 152 16.56 3.55 3.40
C GLU A 152 17.73 4.43 2.95
N LYS A 153 17.45 5.59 2.36
CA LYS A 153 18.47 6.56 1.95
C LYS A 153 19.34 7.00 3.12
N SER A 154 18.76 7.24 4.29
CA SER A 154 19.52 7.59 5.50
C SER A 154 20.46 6.47 5.92
N ALA A 155 20.03 5.21 5.82
CA ALA A 155 20.88 4.05 6.08
C ALA A 155 22.05 3.97 5.08
N TYR A 156 21.80 4.17 3.78
CA TYR A 156 22.84 4.18 2.74
C TYR A 156 23.82 5.35 2.92
N MET A 157 23.33 6.52 3.35
CA MET A 157 24.17 7.69 3.66
C MET A 157 25.12 7.45 4.83
N ALA A 158 24.70 6.65 5.82
CA ALA A 158 25.50 6.36 7.01
C ALA A 158 26.71 5.45 6.71
N ASP A 159 26.68 4.68 5.62
CA ASP A 159 27.78 3.83 5.17
C ASP A 159 28.38 4.31 3.85
N LYS A 160 29.67 4.69 3.87
CA LYS A 160 30.37 5.23 2.69
C LYS A 160 30.43 4.26 1.51
N GLU A 161 30.45 2.95 1.77
CA GLU A 161 30.46 1.96 0.70
C GLU A 161 29.09 1.84 0.04
N SER A 162 28.01 2.03 0.82
CA SER A 162 26.63 1.98 0.36
C SER A 162 26.17 3.23 -0.39
N GLN A 163 26.81 4.39 -0.21
CA GLN A 163 26.44 5.64 -0.91
C GLN A 163 26.43 5.54 -2.45
N ALA A 164 27.15 4.59 -3.02
CA ALA A 164 27.16 4.38 -4.47
C ALA A 164 25.87 3.73 -5.02
N TYR A 165 24.97 3.27 -4.15
CA TYR A 165 23.79 2.47 -4.50
C TYR A 165 22.45 3.15 -4.13
N ILE A 166 22.45 4.46 -3.84
CA ILE A 166 21.21 5.20 -3.51
C ILE A 166 20.21 5.17 -4.67
N ASP A 167 20.72 5.09 -5.90
CA ASP A 167 19.94 4.95 -7.12
C ASP A 167 19.34 3.55 -7.30
N GLU A 168 19.66 2.60 -6.42
CA GLU A 168 19.03 1.28 -6.36
C GLU A 168 17.79 1.25 -5.46
N ILE A 169 17.57 2.27 -4.62
CA ILE A 169 16.40 2.35 -3.72
C ILE A 169 15.11 2.31 -4.56
N ALA A 170 14.24 1.35 -4.24
CA ALA A 170 12.98 1.12 -4.92
C ALA A 170 11.82 1.20 -3.94
N ALA A 171 10.64 1.65 -4.42
CA ALA A 171 9.42 1.56 -3.65
C ALA A 171 8.76 0.20 -3.81
N ASN A 172 8.02 -0.23 -2.79
CA ASN A 172 7.26 -1.47 -2.80
C ASN A 172 6.15 -1.46 -3.88
N ASP A 173 6.17 -2.46 -4.77
CA ASP A 173 5.25 -2.62 -5.90
C ASP A 173 3.77 -2.50 -5.52
N PHE A 174 3.37 -3.05 -4.37
CA PHE A 174 1.99 -3.01 -3.89
C PHE A 174 1.57 -1.61 -3.44
N PHE A 175 2.49 -0.82 -2.87
CA PHE A 175 2.21 0.59 -2.57
C PHE A 175 2.06 1.41 -3.84
N ILE A 176 2.91 1.18 -4.85
CA ILE A 176 2.80 1.86 -6.15
C ILE A 176 1.44 1.53 -6.80
N TYR A 177 1.06 0.25 -6.82
CA TYR A 177 -0.22 -0.16 -7.40
C TYR A 177 -1.44 0.30 -6.58
N GLY A 178 -1.35 0.26 -5.25
CA GLY A 178 -2.37 0.81 -4.35
C GLY A 178 -2.58 2.31 -4.57
N LEU A 179 -1.49 3.05 -4.77
CA LEU A 179 -1.55 4.47 -5.14
C LEU A 179 -2.27 4.67 -6.47
N LEU A 180 -1.96 3.86 -7.48
CA LEU A 180 -2.60 3.92 -8.79
C LEU A 180 -4.12 3.68 -8.71
N LEU A 181 -4.55 2.68 -7.93
CA LEU A 181 -5.97 2.42 -7.71
C LEU A 181 -6.67 3.64 -7.11
N LEU A 182 -6.08 4.26 -6.09
CA LEU A 182 -6.67 5.44 -5.45
C LEU A 182 -6.65 6.69 -6.35
N LEU A 183 -5.60 6.90 -7.15
CA LEU A 183 -5.57 8.01 -8.12
C LEU A 183 -6.70 7.88 -9.14
N VAL A 184 -6.92 6.67 -9.66
CA VAL A 184 -8.02 6.41 -10.61
C VAL A 184 -9.39 6.50 -9.93
N TYR A 185 -9.52 5.98 -8.71
CA TYR A 185 -10.75 6.10 -7.92
C TYR A 185 -11.11 7.56 -7.63
N ASN A 186 -10.13 8.36 -7.18
CA ASN A 186 -10.27 9.78 -6.86
C ASN A 186 -10.40 10.68 -8.10
N GLN A 187 -10.32 10.12 -9.31
CA GLN A 187 -10.36 10.89 -10.56
C GLN A 187 -9.27 11.97 -10.61
N ALA A 188 -8.05 11.59 -10.22
CA ALA A 188 -6.88 12.46 -10.23
C ALA A 188 -6.53 12.95 -11.65
N ASP A 189 -5.62 13.91 -11.74
CA ASP A 189 -5.15 14.41 -13.03
C ASP A 189 -4.56 13.26 -13.88
N VAL A 190 -4.87 13.26 -15.17
CA VAL A 190 -4.45 12.20 -16.09
C VAL A 190 -2.92 12.08 -16.17
N GLN A 191 -2.19 13.19 -16.02
CA GLN A 191 -0.72 13.19 -16.01
C GLN A 191 -0.18 12.47 -14.77
N ASP A 192 -0.84 12.62 -13.62
CA ASP A 192 -0.46 11.93 -12.40
C ASP A 192 -0.74 10.43 -12.50
N ILE A 193 -1.90 10.06 -13.07
CA ILE A 193 -2.25 8.66 -13.38
C ILE A 193 -1.23 8.05 -14.35
N ASP A 194 -0.88 8.77 -15.43
CA ASP A 194 0.09 8.32 -16.43
C ASP A 194 1.48 8.12 -15.80
N ARG A 195 1.93 9.06 -14.96
CA ARG A 195 3.24 8.98 -14.31
C ARG A 195 3.32 7.77 -13.39
N VAL A 196 2.30 7.52 -12.57
CA VAL A 196 2.27 6.33 -11.69
C VAL A 196 2.08 5.05 -12.50
N THR A 197 1.31 5.06 -13.58
CA THR A 197 1.17 3.91 -14.49
C THR A 197 2.51 3.53 -15.12
N ALA A 198 3.27 4.50 -15.60
CA ALA A 198 4.61 4.28 -16.14
C ALA A 198 5.55 3.73 -15.06
N TRP A 199 5.48 4.26 -13.84
CA TRP A 199 6.28 3.79 -12.72
C TRP A 199 6.00 2.32 -12.38
N VAL A 200 4.72 1.90 -12.30
CA VAL A 200 4.33 0.49 -12.13
C VAL A 200 4.96 -0.42 -13.19
N ILE A 201 4.90 0.01 -14.45
CA ILE A 201 5.44 -0.73 -15.60
C ILE A 201 6.95 -0.86 -15.49
N ASP A 202 7.63 0.22 -15.10
CA ASP A 202 9.08 0.25 -14.99
C ASP A 202 9.57 -0.61 -13.82
N THR A 203 8.85 -0.63 -12.69
CA THR A 203 9.12 -1.55 -11.58
C THR A 203 8.98 -3.01 -11.97
N GLU A 204 7.95 -3.38 -12.75
CA GLU A 204 7.85 -4.75 -13.27
C GLU A 204 8.99 -5.10 -14.23
N LYS A 205 9.43 -4.15 -15.09
CA LYS A 205 10.59 -4.38 -15.96
C LYS A 205 11.85 -4.61 -15.15
N ASP A 206 12.09 -3.82 -14.10
CA ASP A 206 13.21 -4.03 -13.19
C ASP A 206 13.13 -5.39 -12.49
N ALA A 207 11.97 -5.74 -11.92
CA ALA A 207 11.74 -7.02 -11.27
C ALA A 207 12.05 -8.22 -12.21
N LYS A 208 11.78 -8.05 -13.51
CA LYS A 208 12.04 -9.05 -14.56
C LYS A 208 13.38 -8.85 -15.27
N ASN A 209 14.20 -7.90 -14.83
CA ASN A 209 15.50 -7.60 -15.39
C ASN A 209 15.44 -7.33 -16.90
N ILE A 210 14.53 -6.45 -17.32
CA ILE A 210 14.26 -6.08 -18.72
C ILE A 210 14.81 -4.66 -19.00
N PRO A 211 15.35 -4.36 -20.20
CA PRO A 211 15.80 -3.01 -20.55
C PRO A 211 14.74 -1.92 -20.28
N PRO A 212 15.14 -0.74 -19.76
CA PRO A 212 16.51 -0.29 -19.53
C PRO A 212 17.15 -0.74 -18.19
N PHE A 213 16.40 -1.43 -17.33
CA PHE A 213 16.81 -1.85 -15.99
C PHE A 213 17.53 -3.23 -15.95
N TYR A 214 17.92 -3.74 -17.11
CA TYR A 214 18.61 -5.04 -17.23
C TYR A 214 19.95 -5.00 -16.51
N ASN A 215 20.18 -5.87 -15.53
CA ASN A 215 21.45 -6.11 -14.86
C ASN A 215 22.01 -7.51 -15.17
N GLU A 216 23.23 -7.58 -15.69
CA GLU A 216 23.85 -8.84 -16.13
C GLU A 216 24.17 -9.78 -14.96
N TYR A 217 24.55 -9.24 -13.80
CA TYR A 217 24.77 -10.01 -12.58
C TYR A 217 23.45 -10.56 -12.03
N ARG A 218 22.40 -9.72 -11.96
CA ARG A 218 21.05 -10.16 -11.53
C ARG A 218 20.52 -11.25 -12.47
N ALA A 219 20.71 -11.10 -13.80
CA ALA A 219 20.31 -12.10 -14.80
C ALA A 219 20.90 -13.49 -14.53
N GLN A 220 22.17 -13.55 -14.11
CA GLN A 220 22.86 -14.82 -13.84
C GLN A 220 22.32 -15.55 -12.61
N HIS A 221 21.73 -14.82 -11.66
CA HIS A 221 21.23 -15.35 -10.39
C HIS A 221 19.70 -15.38 -10.32
N MET A 222 19.01 -14.86 -11.34
CA MET A 222 17.55 -14.81 -11.36
C MET A 222 16.96 -16.20 -11.60
N ASN A 223 16.03 -16.59 -10.74
CA ASN A 223 15.23 -17.78 -10.96
C ASN A 223 14.36 -17.58 -12.23
N PRO A 224 14.43 -18.48 -13.24
CA PRO A 224 13.60 -18.38 -14.46
C PRO A 224 12.09 -18.33 -14.20
N GLN A 225 11.64 -18.77 -13.02
CA GLN A 225 10.24 -18.63 -12.59
C GLN A 225 9.86 -17.17 -12.35
N LEU A 226 10.77 -16.32 -11.84
CA LEU A 226 10.50 -14.89 -11.60
C LEU A 226 10.26 -14.13 -12.91
N LEU A 227 10.98 -14.48 -13.98
CA LEU A 227 10.74 -13.92 -15.32
C LEU A 227 9.33 -14.19 -15.84
N LYS A 228 8.71 -15.29 -15.38
CA LYS A 228 7.38 -15.74 -15.77
C LYS A 228 6.33 -15.51 -14.68
N ALA A 229 6.73 -14.94 -13.54
CA ALA A 229 5.83 -14.71 -12.43
C ALA A 229 4.74 -13.73 -12.86
N PRO A 230 3.47 -13.99 -12.48
CA PRO A 230 2.38 -13.05 -12.68
C PRO A 230 2.74 -11.65 -12.17
N PHE A 231 2.31 -10.61 -12.90
CA PHE A 231 2.53 -9.24 -12.45
C PHE A 231 1.90 -9.01 -11.08
N LEU A 232 2.65 -8.33 -10.20
CA LEU A 232 2.31 -7.95 -8.82
C LEU A 232 2.04 -9.15 -7.90
N LEU A 233 1.00 -9.94 -8.17
CA LEU A 233 0.58 -11.08 -7.37
C LEU A 233 1.60 -12.23 -7.40
N GLY A 234 2.47 -12.29 -8.40
CA GLY A 234 3.58 -13.26 -8.44
C GLY A 234 4.78 -12.87 -7.57
N GLN A 235 4.78 -11.67 -6.97
CA GLN A 235 5.90 -11.12 -6.19
C GLN A 235 5.82 -11.46 -4.69
N THR A 236 4.77 -12.15 -4.25
CA THR A 236 4.57 -12.54 -2.84
C THR A 236 4.28 -14.04 -2.71
N ASN A 237 4.71 -14.62 -1.60
CA ASN A 237 4.42 -16.02 -1.26
C ASN A 237 3.04 -16.19 -0.60
N PHE A 238 2.49 -15.14 -0.02
CA PHE A 238 1.20 -15.13 0.65
C PHE A 238 0.13 -14.58 -0.28
N ASN A 239 -1.01 -15.28 -0.36
CA ASN A 239 -2.06 -15.01 -1.34
C ASN A 239 -3.47 -14.95 -0.73
N GLN A 240 -3.59 -14.80 0.58
CA GLN A 240 -4.87 -14.92 1.28
C GLN A 240 -5.82 -13.79 0.88
N ARG A 241 -5.29 -12.63 0.49
CA ARG A 241 -6.05 -11.47 -0.01
C ARG A 241 -5.84 -11.13 -1.50
N HIS A 242 -5.26 -12.02 -2.30
CA HIS A 242 -5.13 -11.80 -3.75
C HIS A 242 -6.47 -11.56 -4.45
N TYR A 243 -7.55 -12.16 -3.94
CA TYR A 243 -8.87 -11.94 -4.51
C TYR A 243 -9.34 -10.48 -4.36
N LEU A 244 -8.92 -9.75 -3.30
CA LEU A 244 -9.23 -8.33 -3.13
C LEU A 244 -8.50 -7.48 -4.16
N TRP A 245 -7.21 -7.74 -4.41
CA TRP A 245 -6.47 -7.05 -5.47
C TRP A 245 -7.16 -7.23 -6.82
N LYS A 246 -7.54 -8.46 -7.17
CA LYS A 246 -8.28 -8.75 -8.40
C LYS A 246 -9.65 -8.06 -8.45
N ALA A 247 -10.38 -8.06 -7.34
CA ALA A 247 -11.70 -7.44 -7.27
C ALA A 247 -11.62 -5.92 -7.49
N LEU A 248 -10.69 -5.25 -6.82
CA LEU A 248 -10.44 -3.82 -6.99
C LEU A 248 -9.93 -3.48 -8.40
N SER A 249 -8.99 -4.26 -8.94
CA SER A 249 -8.54 -4.10 -10.33
C SER A 249 -9.69 -4.24 -11.32
N LYS A 250 -10.59 -5.21 -11.13
CA LYS A 250 -11.78 -5.34 -11.97
C LYS A 250 -12.72 -4.15 -11.83
N GLN A 251 -12.92 -3.66 -10.60
CA GLN A 251 -13.76 -2.50 -10.32
C GLN A 251 -13.20 -1.20 -10.93
N MET A 252 -11.88 -1.10 -11.06
CA MET A 252 -11.18 0.00 -11.71
C MET A 252 -11.72 0.33 -13.12
N HIS A 253 -12.21 -0.66 -13.87
CA HIS A 253 -12.87 -0.41 -15.16
C HIS A 253 -14.02 0.60 -15.08
N SER A 254 -14.80 0.57 -14.00
CA SER A 254 -15.89 1.53 -13.80
C SER A 254 -15.40 2.94 -13.49
N TRP A 255 -14.21 3.08 -12.87
CA TRP A 255 -13.61 4.35 -12.51
C TRP A 255 -12.86 5.01 -13.68
N MET A 256 -12.37 4.20 -14.61
CA MET A 256 -11.65 4.67 -15.82
C MET A 256 -12.55 5.38 -16.84
N VAL A 257 -13.87 5.39 -16.66
CA VAL A 257 -14.83 5.98 -17.60
C VAL A 257 -14.56 7.47 -17.85
N ASN A 258 -14.03 8.18 -16.85
CA ASN A 258 -13.74 9.61 -16.98
C ASN A 258 -12.31 9.93 -17.45
N ILE A 259 -11.47 8.92 -17.67
CA ILE A 259 -10.12 9.13 -18.21
C ILE A 259 -10.24 9.42 -19.71
N SER A 260 -9.89 10.64 -20.10
CA SER A 260 -10.02 11.10 -21.49
C SER A 260 -8.95 10.51 -22.42
N SER A 261 -7.75 10.25 -21.90
CA SER A 261 -6.63 9.67 -22.66
C SER A 261 -6.91 8.21 -23.03
N GLU A 262 -6.99 7.92 -24.33
CA GLU A 262 -7.15 6.56 -24.85
C GLU A 262 -5.92 5.69 -24.56
N VAL A 263 -4.72 6.27 -24.67
CA VAL A 263 -3.46 5.59 -24.38
C VAL A 263 -3.42 5.14 -22.92
N THR A 264 -3.72 6.05 -21.99
CA THR A 264 -3.79 5.75 -20.56
C THR A 264 -4.78 4.63 -20.27
N ARG A 265 -6.00 4.73 -20.80
CA ARG A 265 -7.03 3.69 -20.62
C ARG A 265 -6.61 2.35 -21.19
N HIS A 266 -5.98 2.33 -22.36
CA HIS A 266 -5.48 1.09 -22.95
C HIS A 266 -4.43 0.43 -22.05
N THR A 267 -3.46 1.20 -21.57
CA THR A 267 -2.40 0.73 -20.66
C THR A 267 -3.00 0.20 -19.34
N LEU A 268 -3.90 0.95 -18.72
CA LEU A 268 -4.57 0.53 -17.49
C LEU A 268 -5.41 -0.74 -17.69
N ASN A 269 -6.14 -0.86 -18.81
CA ASN A 269 -6.87 -2.09 -19.13
C ASN A 269 -5.94 -3.30 -19.25
N ASN A 270 -4.74 -3.12 -19.81
CA ASN A 270 -3.73 -4.17 -19.88
C ASN A 270 -3.23 -4.57 -18.47
N LEU A 271 -2.97 -3.59 -17.59
CA LEU A 271 -2.58 -3.86 -16.20
C LEU A 271 -3.68 -4.63 -15.45
N VAL A 272 -4.94 -4.19 -15.57
CA VAL A 272 -6.09 -4.87 -14.96
C VAL A 272 -6.21 -6.30 -15.48
N HIS A 273 -6.08 -6.50 -16.80
CA HIS A 273 -6.09 -7.84 -17.39
C HIS A 273 -4.98 -8.72 -16.81
N CYS A 274 -3.76 -8.20 -16.67
CA CYS A 274 -2.63 -8.94 -16.11
C CYS A 274 -2.87 -9.37 -14.65
N ILE A 275 -3.39 -8.48 -13.80
CA ILE A 275 -3.67 -8.82 -12.39
C ILE A 275 -4.83 -9.81 -12.28
N VAL A 276 -5.95 -9.54 -12.95
CA VAL A 276 -7.16 -10.35 -12.85
C VAL A 276 -6.93 -11.78 -13.34
N HIS A 277 -6.12 -11.94 -14.39
CA HIS A 277 -5.83 -13.24 -15.01
C HIS A 277 -4.46 -13.83 -14.62
N GLU A 278 -3.77 -13.22 -13.64
CA GLU A 278 -2.44 -13.64 -13.19
C GLU A 278 -1.45 -13.83 -14.36
N GLN A 279 -1.39 -12.85 -15.26
CA GLN A 279 -0.49 -12.86 -16.41
C GLN A 279 0.69 -11.93 -16.21
N THR A 280 1.75 -12.17 -16.99
CA THR A 280 2.88 -11.25 -17.10
C THR A 280 2.49 -10.04 -17.94
N ILE A 281 2.96 -8.84 -17.56
CA ILE A 281 2.89 -7.69 -18.47
C ILE A 281 3.73 -7.98 -19.71
N ARG A 282 3.17 -7.71 -20.88
CA ARG A 282 3.90 -7.71 -22.16
C ARG A 282 4.24 -6.26 -22.50
N PHE A 283 5.52 -6.02 -22.75
CA PHE A 283 6.10 -4.70 -23.06
C PHE A 283 6.38 -4.56 -24.55
#